data_AF-A0A223SA79-F1
#
_entry.id   AF-A0A223SA79-F1
#
_cell.length_a   1.000
_cell.length_b   1.000
_cell.length_c   1.000
_cell.angle_alpha   90.00
_cell.angle_beta   90.00
_cell.angle_gamma   90.00
#
_symmetry.space_group_name_H-M   'P 1'
#
loop_
_entity.id
_entity.type
_entity.pdbx_description
1 polymer ?
#
loop_
_entity_poly.entity_id
_entity_poly.type
_entity_poly.pdbx_seq_one_letter_code
_entity_poly.pdbx_strand_id
1 'polypeptide(L)'
;MILRSPRRPTGEEGQATLFLLLGLSFSILAIMLLFVRLGNANDLRSQAQTAADASALAAVADTQDRMAKELAAGNIVHFSSWNKETSEAAADKYARQNKAVVTDIRASDNMYGWTGNHVRVTVRGAQCQRELEEDRSRHWNDTICQGDEEEKEIDTFSGEAAAIARIDSPTNCSMAPGTWDKGRVQCDGKVIRSEADARSVINVQLVDQEGRWLYQGFSMVSLGDHPDAGGPMGPCDEPGAGTVTPLTCASYKALRAQFPEYKVSGSGCYRANGGIKGGGEHPKGRACDMMVNNTGSVANGSQLALGDATAAWAQENAEELGVMYIIWKQQIWSPTRASEGWRSMDDRGSPTQNHWDHVHISFVG
;
A
#
# COMPACT_ATOMS: atom_id res chain seq x y z
N MET A 1 25.22 -55.07 86.28
CA MET A 1 24.85 -53.89 85.47
C MET A 1 25.38 -54.11 84.05
N ILE A 2 24.55 -54.61 83.13
CA ILE A 2 24.81 -54.54 81.68
C ILE A 2 23.43 -54.33 81.03
N LEU A 3 23.15 -53.07 80.65
CA LEU A 3 21.94 -52.69 79.92
C LEU A 3 22.14 -53.04 78.44
N ARG A 4 21.34 -53.98 77.91
CA ARG A 4 21.25 -54.21 76.46
C ARG A 4 20.44 -53.07 75.83
N SER A 5 21.10 -52.28 74.98
CA SER A 5 20.46 -51.30 74.11
C SER A 5 19.58 -52.00 73.06
N PRO A 6 18.36 -51.54 72.76
CA PRO A 6 17.59 -52.04 71.63
C PRO A 6 18.25 -51.59 70.32
N ARG A 7 18.51 -52.53 69.41
CA ARG A 7 18.90 -52.21 68.03
C ARG A 7 17.78 -51.37 67.39
N ARG A 8 18.11 -50.16 66.94
CA ARG A 8 17.25 -49.35 66.08
C ARG A 8 16.95 -50.12 64.80
N PRO A 9 15.71 -50.13 64.28
CA PRO A 9 15.43 -50.67 62.96
C PRO A 9 16.13 -49.78 61.93
N THR A 10 17.12 -50.31 61.23
CA THR A 10 17.68 -49.71 60.02
C THR A 10 16.70 -49.99 58.87
N GLY A 11 15.57 -49.31 58.87
CA GLY A 11 14.54 -49.45 57.85
C GLY A 11 14.12 -48.07 57.36
N GLU A 12 14.22 -47.87 56.05
CA GLU A 12 13.50 -46.83 55.26
C GLU A 12 14.14 -45.45 55.04
N GLU A 13 15.18 -45.02 55.75
CA GLU A 13 15.81 -43.70 55.44
C GLU A 13 16.42 -43.61 54.02
N GLY A 14 16.87 -44.74 53.46
CA GLY A 14 17.40 -44.79 52.08
C GLY A 14 16.34 -44.74 50.97
N GLN A 15 15.08 -45.11 51.27
CA GLN A 15 14.02 -45.13 50.25
C GLN A 15 13.48 -43.74 49.94
N ALA A 16 13.33 -42.87 50.95
CA ALA A 16 12.89 -41.48 50.75
C ALA A 16 13.85 -40.70 49.84
N THR A 17 15.16 -40.90 50.00
CA THR A 17 16.18 -40.31 49.12
C THR A 17 16.07 -40.83 47.69
N LEU A 18 15.77 -42.11 47.51
CA LEU A 18 15.57 -42.71 46.18
C LEU A 18 14.34 -42.12 45.47
N PHE A 19 13.21 -41.94 46.18
CA PHE A 19 12.01 -41.33 45.63
C PHE A 19 12.22 -39.85 45.27
N LEU A 20 12.98 -39.10 46.07
CA LEU A 20 13.34 -37.70 45.75
C LEU A 20 14.23 -37.60 44.52
N LEU A 21 15.24 -38.48 44.39
CA LEU A 21 16.12 -38.51 43.22
C LEU A 21 15.35 -38.90 41.95
N LEU A 22 14.45 -39.89 42.04
CA LEU A 22 13.57 -40.27 40.94
C LEU A 22 12.62 -39.12 40.58
N GLY A 23 11.98 -38.49 41.56
CA GLY A 23 11.09 -37.35 41.34
C GLY A 23 11.79 -36.16 40.68
N LEU A 24 13.00 -35.81 41.14
CA LEU A 24 13.83 -34.78 40.52
C LEU A 24 14.23 -35.15 39.10
N SER A 25 14.61 -36.40 38.86
CA SER A 25 14.97 -36.90 37.52
C SER A 25 13.78 -36.79 36.57
N PHE A 26 12.58 -37.21 36.98
CA PHE A 26 11.36 -37.04 36.19
C PHE A 26 11.03 -35.57 35.94
N SER A 27 11.25 -34.70 36.94
CA SER A 27 11.01 -33.26 36.81
C SER A 27 11.96 -32.62 35.79
N ILE A 28 13.25 -32.94 35.84
CA ILE A 28 14.23 -32.47 34.87
C ILE A 28 13.89 -32.98 33.47
N LEU A 29 13.51 -34.25 33.33
CA LEU A 29 13.16 -34.84 32.05
C LEU A 29 11.90 -34.19 31.45
N ALA A 30 10.89 -33.89 32.27
CA ALA A 30 9.71 -33.14 31.85
C ALA A 30 10.06 -31.71 31.40
N ILE A 31 10.96 -31.03 32.13
CA ILE A 31 11.44 -29.69 31.76
C ILE A 31 12.23 -29.74 30.43
N MET A 32 13.10 -30.73 30.24
CA MET A 32 13.83 -30.91 28.97
C MET A 32 12.88 -31.10 27.79
N LEU A 33 11.86 -31.96 27.94
CA LEU A 33 10.84 -32.15 26.90
C LEU A 33 10.09 -30.86 26.58
N LEU A 34 9.79 -30.04 27.59
CA LEU A 34 9.16 -28.73 27.40
C LEU A 34 10.06 -27.77 26.61
N PHE A 35 11.35 -27.70 26.93
CA PHE A 35 12.30 -26.85 26.18
C PHE A 35 12.50 -27.30 24.74
N VAL A 36 12.53 -28.61 24.47
CA VAL A 36 12.58 -29.14 23.10
C VAL A 36 11.35 -28.71 22.31
N ARG A 37 10.16 -28.82 22.91
CA ARG A 37 8.90 -28.35 22.27
C ARG A 37 8.91 -26.85 22.00
N LEU A 38 9.37 -26.06 22.96
CA LEU A 38 9.48 -24.60 22.80
C LEU A 38 10.48 -24.23 21.68
N GLY A 39 11.62 -24.93 21.62
CA GLY A 39 12.60 -24.75 20.57
C GLY A 39 12.03 -25.05 19.17
N ASN A 40 11.33 -26.18 19.03
CA ASN A 40 10.69 -26.55 17.77
C ASN A 40 9.59 -25.55 17.35
N ALA A 41 8.78 -25.07 18.29
CA ALA A 41 7.77 -24.06 18.00
C ALA A 41 8.38 -22.72 17.55
N ASN A 42 9.50 -22.32 18.16
CA ASN A 42 10.23 -21.12 17.78
C ASN A 42 10.87 -21.26 16.38
N ASP A 43 11.42 -22.42 16.07
CA ASP A 43 12.00 -22.71 14.75
C ASP A 43 10.93 -22.67 13.64
N LEU A 44 9.77 -23.33 13.85
CA LEU A 44 8.64 -23.29 12.92
C LEU A 44 8.17 -21.86 12.64
N ARG A 45 8.10 -21.00 13.67
CA ARG A 45 7.75 -19.58 13.50
C ARG A 45 8.80 -18.83 12.70
N SER A 46 10.08 -19.04 12.98
CA SER A 46 11.18 -18.38 12.26
C SER A 46 11.21 -18.76 10.78
N GLN A 47 10.98 -20.04 10.47
CA GLN A 47 10.88 -20.53 9.09
C GLN A 47 9.66 -19.95 8.38
N ALA A 48 8.49 -19.95 9.03
CA ALA A 48 7.27 -19.33 8.48
C ALA A 48 7.47 -17.83 8.19
N GLN A 49 8.13 -17.09 9.09
CA GLN A 49 8.41 -15.67 8.87
C GLN A 49 9.35 -15.45 7.67
N THR A 50 10.40 -16.27 7.54
CA THR A 50 11.32 -16.20 6.38
C THR A 50 10.57 -16.45 5.08
N ALA A 51 9.65 -17.41 5.07
CA ALA A 51 8.78 -17.68 3.93
C ALA A 51 7.82 -16.52 3.65
N ALA A 52 7.23 -15.90 4.67
CA ALA A 52 6.34 -14.75 4.53
C ALA A 52 7.07 -13.56 3.91
N ASP A 53 8.25 -13.22 4.44
CA ASP A 53 9.08 -12.11 3.99
C ASP A 53 9.48 -12.28 2.52
N ALA A 54 9.96 -13.47 2.14
CA ALA A 54 10.32 -13.79 0.77
C ALA A 54 9.11 -13.73 -0.18
N SER A 55 7.95 -14.22 0.26
CA SER A 55 6.72 -14.22 -0.53
C SER A 55 6.16 -12.81 -0.72
N ALA A 56 6.19 -11.97 0.32
CA ALA A 56 5.75 -10.58 0.24
C ALA A 56 6.63 -9.76 -0.70
N LEU A 57 7.96 -9.89 -0.61
CA LEU A 57 8.89 -9.23 -1.54
C LEU A 57 8.70 -9.71 -2.98
N ALA A 58 8.45 -11.01 -3.18
CA ALA A 58 8.16 -11.56 -4.50
C ALA A 58 6.82 -11.04 -5.06
N ALA A 59 5.81 -10.84 -4.22
CA ALA A 59 4.50 -10.38 -4.64
C ALA A 59 4.54 -8.97 -5.26
N VAL A 60 5.48 -8.11 -4.85
CA VAL A 60 5.68 -6.78 -5.45
C VAL A 60 6.70 -6.77 -6.59
N ALA A 61 7.36 -7.89 -6.88
CA ALA A 61 8.42 -7.96 -7.89
C ALA A 61 7.88 -7.72 -9.32
N ASP A 62 6.69 -8.25 -9.66
CA ASP A 62 6.07 -7.96 -10.97
C ASP A 62 5.80 -6.46 -11.17
N THR A 63 5.29 -5.80 -10.12
CA THR A 63 5.07 -4.36 -10.13
C THR A 63 6.40 -3.62 -10.34
N GLN A 64 7.47 -4.01 -9.64
CA GLN A 64 8.81 -3.44 -9.83
C GLN A 64 9.32 -3.66 -11.26
N ASP A 65 9.15 -4.86 -11.82
CA ASP A 65 9.58 -5.23 -13.16
C ASP A 65 8.89 -4.37 -14.22
N ARG A 66 7.58 -4.18 -14.12
CA ARG A 66 6.81 -3.34 -15.03
C ARG A 66 7.23 -1.87 -14.92
N MET A 67 7.35 -1.35 -13.70
CA MET A 67 7.84 0.02 -13.48
C MET A 67 9.24 0.23 -14.08
N ALA A 68 10.14 -0.74 -13.88
CA ALA A 68 11.50 -0.67 -14.38
C ALA A 68 11.55 -0.64 -15.92
N LYS A 69 10.70 -1.43 -16.58
CA LYS A 69 10.57 -1.46 -18.05
C LYS A 69 10.07 -0.12 -18.60
N GLU A 70 9.05 0.45 -17.98
CA GLU A 70 8.49 1.75 -18.41
C GLU A 70 9.51 2.89 -18.26
N LEU A 71 10.19 2.97 -17.12
CA LEU A 71 11.24 3.97 -16.89
C LEU A 71 12.41 3.82 -17.88
N ALA A 72 12.82 2.58 -18.18
CA ALA A 72 13.86 2.31 -19.15
C ALA A 72 13.42 2.63 -20.60
N ALA A 73 12.13 2.54 -20.89
CA ALA A 73 11.53 2.93 -22.17
C ALA A 73 11.37 4.45 -22.35
N GLY A 74 11.65 5.24 -21.32
CA GLY A 74 11.51 6.70 -21.36
C GLY A 74 10.13 7.21 -20.89
N ASN A 75 9.32 6.34 -20.29
CA ASN A 75 8.02 6.71 -19.73
C ASN A 75 8.15 7.04 -18.25
N ILE A 76 7.54 8.14 -17.82
CA ILE A 76 7.46 8.48 -16.39
C ILE A 76 6.34 7.64 -15.78
N VAL A 77 6.66 6.89 -14.73
CA VAL A 77 5.71 6.05 -14.02
C VAL A 77 5.21 6.81 -12.79
N HIS A 78 3.91 7.06 -12.78
CA HIS A 78 3.22 7.73 -11.67
C HIS A 78 2.62 6.68 -10.74
N PHE A 79 1.74 5.84 -11.29
CA PHE A 79 1.01 4.83 -10.52
C PHE A 79 1.66 3.44 -10.62
N SER A 80 1.71 2.72 -9.49
CA SER A 80 1.82 1.26 -9.52
C SER A 80 0.42 0.67 -9.73
N SER A 81 0.31 -0.40 -10.53
CA SER A 81 -0.94 -1.14 -10.68
C SER A 81 -0.70 -2.57 -10.24
N TRP A 82 -1.07 -2.90 -9.01
CA TRP A 82 -0.96 -4.28 -8.53
C TRP A 82 -1.77 -5.23 -9.44
N ASN A 83 -1.13 -6.33 -9.86
CA ASN A 83 -1.76 -7.38 -10.66
C ASN A 83 -1.86 -8.63 -9.79
N LYS A 84 -3.10 -9.00 -9.46
CA LYS A 84 -3.38 -10.12 -8.57
C LYS A 84 -2.76 -11.43 -9.05
N GLU A 85 -2.93 -11.77 -10.32
CA GLU A 85 -2.52 -13.07 -10.87
C GLU A 85 -0.99 -13.23 -10.86
N THR A 86 -0.25 -12.22 -11.30
CA THR A 86 1.22 -12.27 -11.33
C THR A 86 1.81 -12.21 -9.92
N SER A 87 1.23 -11.42 -9.02
CA SER A 87 1.65 -11.32 -7.63
C SER A 87 1.37 -12.60 -6.84
N GLU A 88 0.22 -13.25 -7.05
CA GLU A 88 -0.12 -14.55 -6.45
C GLU A 88 0.86 -15.62 -6.91
N ALA A 89 1.10 -15.73 -8.22
CA ALA A 89 2.04 -16.70 -8.77
C ALA A 89 3.48 -16.50 -8.25
N ALA A 90 3.91 -15.25 -8.11
CA ALA A 90 5.22 -14.92 -7.56
C ALA A 90 5.31 -15.27 -6.06
N ALA A 91 4.30 -14.89 -5.26
CA ALA A 91 4.23 -15.23 -3.84
C ALA A 91 4.25 -16.75 -3.64
N ASP A 92 3.43 -17.49 -4.38
CA ASP A 92 3.35 -18.96 -4.30
C ASP A 92 4.67 -19.63 -4.61
N LYS A 93 5.37 -19.18 -5.65
CA LYS A 93 6.67 -19.72 -6.03
C LYS A 93 7.68 -19.59 -4.88
N TYR A 94 7.74 -18.42 -4.25
CA TYR A 94 8.70 -18.15 -3.17
C TYR A 94 8.28 -18.80 -1.85
N ALA A 95 6.98 -18.91 -1.57
CA ALA A 95 6.47 -19.68 -0.44
C ALA A 95 6.91 -21.15 -0.55
N ARG A 96 6.70 -21.79 -1.72
CA ARG A 96 7.09 -23.19 -1.95
C ARG A 96 8.60 -23.41 -1.85
N GLN A 97 9.41 -22.49 -2.37
CA GLN A 97 10.88 -22.54 -2.21
C GLN A 97 11.32 -22.47 -0.75
N ASN A 98 10.53 -21.81 0.10
CA ASN A 98 10.75 -21.70 1.54
C ASN A 98 9.89 -22.67 2.35
N LYS A 99 9.43 -23.78 1.74
CA LYS A 99 8.62 -24.83 2.39
C LYS A 99 7.37 -24.27 3.10
N ALA A 100 6.66 -23.38 2.45
CA ALA A 100 5.39 -22.81 2.91
C ALA A 100 4.37 -22.77 1.76
N VAL A 101 3.11 -22.52 2.13
CA VAL A 101 1.99 -22.33 1.19
C VAL A 101 1.35 -20.97 1.50
N VAL A 102 1.03 -20.19 0.48
CA VAL A 102 0.28 -18.93 0.65
C VAL A 102 -1.16 -19.26 1.03
N THR A 103 -1.68 -18.61 2.06
CA THR A 103 -3.05 -18.77 2.53
C THR A 103 -3.92 -17.54 2.25
N ASP A 104 -3.31 -16.36 2.21
CA ASP A 104 -3.98 -15.10 1.90
C ASP A 104 -2.99 -14.11 1.26
N ILE A 105 -3.48 -13.33 0.31
CA ILE A 105 -2.74 -12.24 -0.31
C ILE A 105 -3.70 -11.10 -0.61
N ARG A 106 -3.31 -9.90 -0.22
CA ARG A 106 -4.09 -8.69 -0.51
C ARG A 106 -3.20 -7.48 -0.69
N ALA A 107 -3.61 -6.63 -1.62
CA ALA A 107 -3.02 -5.33 -1.82
C ALA A 107 -3.82 -4.24 -1.10
N SER A 108 -3.12 -3.20 -0.69
CA SER A 108 -3.65 -2.00 -0.05
C SER A 108 -2.78 -0.80 -0.42
N ASP A 109 -3.25 0.40 -0.14
CA ASP A 109 -2.46 1.62 -0.27
C ASP A 109 -2.99 2.73 0.63
N ASN A 110 -2.29 3.86 0.62
CA ASN A 110 -2.69 5.08 1.32
C ASN A 110 -3.39 6.10 0.39
N MET A 111 -3.70 5.68 -0.84
CA MET A 111 -4.22 6.49 -1.93
C MET A 111 -5.55 5.91 -2.43
N TYR A 112 -6.47 5.68 -1.49
CA TYR A 112 -7.87 5.28 -1.73
C TYR A 112 -8.08 3.93 -2.44
N GLY A 113 -7.10 3.02 -2.40
CA GLY A 113 -7.19 1.67 -2.97
C GLY A 113 -6.82 1.60 -4.46
N TRP A 114 -6.14 2.62 -5.00
CA TRP A 114 -5.83 2.74 -6.43
C TRP A 114 -4.52 2.11 -6.88
N THR A 115 -3.51 2.05 -6.02
CA THR A 115 -2.16 1.66 -6.44
C THR A 115 -1.84 0.23 -6.03
N GLY A 116 -2.34 -0.19 -4.86
CA GLY A 116 -2.04 -1.49 -4.29
C GLY A 116 -0.56 -1.65 -3.95
N ASN A 117 0.09 -0.55 -3.56
CA ASN A 117 1.53 -0.48 -3.36
C ASN A 117 2.01 -1.12 -2.03
N HIS A 118 1.10 -1.55 -1.16
CA HIS A 118 1.37 -2.38 0.01
C HIS A 118 0.73 -3.76 -0.20
N VAL A 119 1.54 -4.81 -0.25
CA VAL A 119 1.06 -6.19 -0.44
C VAL A 119 1.33 -7.00 0.81
N ARG A 120 0.25 -7.42 1.49
CA ARG A 120 0.31 -8.39 2.58
C ARG A 120 0.23 -9.80 2.00
N VAL A 121 1.15 -10.66 2.43
CA VAL A 121 1.10 -12.10 2.16
C VAL A 121 1.10 -12.85 3.48
N THR A 122 0.14 -13.76 3.64
CA THR A 122 0.07 -14.70 4.75
C THR A 122 0.45 -16.08 4.24
N VAL A 123 1.31 -16.77 4.97
CA VAL A 123 1.78 -18.11 4.64
C VAL A 123 1.59 -19.05 5.81
N ARG A 124 1.45 -20.33 5.50
CA ARG A 124 1.48 -21.45 6.44
C ARG A 124 2.67 -22.34 6.10
N GLY A 125 3.49 -22.68 7.10
CA GLY A 125 4.58 -23.63 6.93
C GLY A 125 4.06 -24.98 6.41
N ALA A 126 4.73 -25.52 5.39
CA ALA A 126 4.42 -26.83 4.82
C ALA A 126 4.99 -27.97 5.67
N GLN A 127 5.93 -27.70 6.58
CA GLN A 127 6.30 -28.64 7.63
C GLN A 127 5.21 -28.65 8.70
N CYS A 128 4.55 -29.79 8.83
CA CYS A 128 3.50 -30.04 9.81
C CYS A 128 3.93 -31.15 10.75
N GLN A 129 3.64 -30.99 12.04
CA GLN A 129 3.69 -32.10 13.00
C GLN A 129 2.30 -32.74 13.07
N ARG A 130 2.21 -34.06 12.83
CA ARG A 130 0.98 -34.85 13.02
C ARG A 130 0.97 -35.46 14.42
N GLU A 131 -0.16 -35.34 15.12
CA GLU A 131 -0.36 -36.04 16.39
C GLU A 131 -0.45 -37.57 16.15
N LEU A 132 -0.21 -38.35 17.21
CA LEU A 132 -0.22 -39.81 17.19
C LEU A 132 -1.58 -40.33 16.70
N GLU A 133 -1.61 -41.27 15.75
CA GLU A 133 -2.76 -42.19 15.65
C GLU A 133 -2.90 -42.93 16.99
N GLU A 134 -4.12 -43.24 17.41
CA GLU A 134 -4.42 -43.88 18.71
C GLU A 134 -3.63 -45.20 18.92
N ASP A 135 -3.21 -45.82 17.81
CA ASP A 135 -2.42 -47.06 17.75
C ASP A 135 -0.89 -46.88 17.90
N ARG A 136 -0.39 -45.64 17.94
CA ARG A 136 1.05 -45.28 18.01
C ARG A 136 1.90 -45.88 16.88
N SER A 137 1.30 -46.19 15.72
CA SER A 137 2.00 -46.83 14.59
C SER A 137 2.95 -45.90 13.84
N ARG A 138 2.80 -44.58 14.01
CA ARG A 138 3.69 -43.56 13.41
C ARG A 138 4.50 -42.82 14.47
N HIS A 139 5.82 -42.84 14.28
CA HIS A 139 6.77 -42.03 15.06
C HIS A 139 6.68 -40.56 14.61
N TRP A 140 6.88 -39.60 15.53
CA TRP A 140 6.95 -38.16 15.20
C TRP A 140 7.98 -37.96 14.08
N ASN A 141 7.53 -37.59 12.88
CA ASN A 141 8.38 -37.34 11.71
C ASN A 141 7.88 -36.09 10.99
N ASP A 142 8.83 -35.24 10.57
CA ASP A 142 8.55 -34.08 9.73
C ASP A 142 7.88 -34.54 8.43
N THR A 143 6.63 -34.09 8.22
CA THR A 143 5.87 -34.39 7.00
C THR A 143 5.58 -33.09 6.25
N ILE A 144 5.50 -33.16 4.92
CA ILE A 144 5.15 -32.03 4.06
C ILE A 144 3.62 -32.05 3.87
N CYS A 145 2.91 -31.08 4.45
CA CYS A 145 1.49 -30.84 4.22
C CYS A 145 1.31 -29.86 3.07
N GLN A 146 0.93 -30.36 1.88
CA GLN A 146 0.79 -29.53 0.67
C GLN A 146 -0.54 -28.78 0.56
N GLY A 147 -1.52 -29.10 1.43
CA GLY A 147 -2.79 -28.36 1.53
C GLY A 147 -3.84 -28.77 0.49
N ASP A 148 -3.60 -29.83 -0.25
CA ASP A 148 -4.51 -30.50 -1.17
C ASP A 148 -5.05 -31.80 -0.55
N GLU A 149 -6.39 -31.86 -0.52
CA GLU A 149 -7.25 -33.03 -0.24
C GLU A 149 -7.52 -33.42 1.23
N GLU A 150 -8.82 -33.51 1.55
CA GLU A 150 -9.50 -34.34 2.57
C GLU A 150 -8.84 -34.63 3.96
N GLU A 151 -7.89 -33.84 4.44
CA GLU A 151 -7.28 -33.99 5.79
C GLU A 151 -8.09 -33.30 6.91
N LYS A 152 -9.42 -33.49 6.95
CA LYS A 152 -10.30 -32.77 7.88
C LYS A 152 -10.30 -33.25 9.35
N GLU A 153 -9.55 -34.29 9.71
CA GLU A 153 -9.69 -34.94 11.03
C GLU A 153 -8.37 -35.23 11.79
N ILE A 154 -7.28 -34.49 11.55
CA ILE A 154 -6.07 -34.62 12.39
C ILE A 154 -5.50 -33.24 12.72
N ASP A 155 -5.31 -32.94 14.01
CA ASP A 155 -4.67 -31.70 14.46
C ASP A 155 -3.20 -31.65 13.99
N THR A 156 -2.91 -30.77 13.03
CA THR A 156 -1.55 -30.49 12.55
C THR A 156 -1.05 -29.17 13.11
N PHE A 157 0.13 -29.17 13.74
CA PHE A 157 0.78 -27.92 14.16
C PHE A 157 1.66 -27.37 13.02
N SER A 158 1.35 -26.17 12.54
CA SER A 158 2.12 -25.42 11.54
C SER A 158 2.34 -23.98 12.01
N GLY A 159 3.50 -23.40 11.71
CA GLY A 159 3.71 -21.97 11.90
C GLY A 159 2.97 -21.16 10.85
N GLU A 160 2.13 -20.21 11.26
CA GLU A 160 1.58 -19.16 10.40
C GLU A 160 2.34 -17.86 10.60
N ALA A 161 2.62 -17.17 9.49
CA ALA A 161 3.26 -15.87 9.50
C ALA A 161 2.71 -14.99 8.38
N ALA A 162 2.78 -13.68 8.58
CA ALA A 162 2.44 -12.70 7.57
C ALA A 162 3.56 -11.66 7.46
N ALA A 163 3.75 -11.16 6.25
CA ALA A 163 4.67 -10.07 5.96
C ALA A 163 4.01 -9.09 4.98
N ILE A 164 4.45 -7.85 5.02
CA ILE A 164 3.92 -6.77 4.17
C ILE A 164 5.10 -6.16 3.44
N ALA A 165 5.05 -6.19 2.10
CA ALA A 165 6.00 -5.50 1.26
C ALA A 165 5.38 -4.21 0.72
N ARG A 166 6.13 -3.11 0.78
CA ARG A 166 5.78 -1.84 0.17
C ARG A 166 6.70 -1.57 -1.02
N ILE A 167 6.11 -1.16 -2.13
CA ILE A 167 6.80 -0.64 -3.30
C ILE A 167 6.48 0.85 -3.48
N ASP A 168 7.50 1.67 -3.62
CA ASP A 168 7.34 3.12 -3.83
C ASP A 168 7.88 3.51 -5.22
N SER A 169 7.08 4.26 -5.97
CA SER A 169 7.52 4.87 -7.23
C SER A 169 8.64 5.88 -6.97
N PRO A 170 9.62 6.00 -7.89
CA PRO A 170 10.68 7.00 -7.78
C PRO A 170 10.08 8.41 -7.76
N THR A 171 10.67 9.29 -6.95
CA THR A 171 10.25 10.70 -6.89
C THR A 171 11.04 11.54 -7.89
N ASN A 172 10.57 12.77 -8.16
CA ASN A 172 11.28 13.76 -8.98
C ASN A 172 11.70 13.26 -10.38
N CYS A 173 10.84 12.46 -11.01
CA CYS A 173 11.06 11.99 -12.37
C CYS A 173 10.75 13.08 -13.40
N SER A 174 11.67 13.29 -14.33
CA SER A 174 11.55 14.26 -15.42
C SER A 174 12.24 13.73 -16.68
N MET A 175 12.01 14.38 -17.82
CA MET A 175 12.80 14.06 -19.02
C MET A 175 14.27 14.45 -18.78
N ALA A 176 15.18 13.56 -19.13
CA ALA A 176 16.61 13.77 -18.94
C ALA A 176 17.08 15.02 -19.72
N PRO A 177 17.80 15.95 -19.07
CA PRO A 177 18.29 17.15 -19.70
C PRO A 177 19.48 16.83 -20.62
N GLY A 178 19.46 17.36 -21.84
CA GLY A 178 20.57 17.25 -22.79
C GLY A 178 20.27 16.46 -24.06
N THR A 179 21.06 16.71 -25.10
CA THR A 179 20.86 16.11 -26.43
C THR A 179 21.22 14.63 -26.51
N TRP A 180 22.12 14.16 -25.63
CA TRP A 180 22.62 12.77 -25.60
C TRP A 180 21.68 11.78 -24.90
N ASP A 181 20.83 12.27 -23.99
CA ASP A 181 19.85 11.47 -23.25
C ASP A 181 18.40 11.78 -23.71
N LYS A 182 18.24 12.28 -24.95
CA LYS A 182 16.94 12.63 -25.52
C LYS A 182 15.99 11.42 -25.49
N GLY A 183 14.81 11.63 -24.89
CA GLY A 183 13.79 10.58 -24.74
C GLY A 183 13.97 9.67 -23.52
N ARG A 184 14.97 9.93 -22.67
CA ARG A 184 15.17 9.19 -21.42
C ARG A 184 14.55 9.92 -20.24
N VAL A 185 14.30 9.18 -19.16
CA VAL A 185 13.83 9.71 -17.88
C VAL A 185 15.01 9.86 -16.93
N GLN A 186 14.98 10.92 -16.13
CA GLN A 186 15.83 11.14 -14.97
C GLN A 186 14.95 11.17 -13.72
N CYS A 187 15.22 10.28 -12.75
CA CYS A 187 14.54 10.27 -11.46
C CYS A 187 15.57 10.47 -10.34
N ASP A 188 15.26 11.30 -9.34
CA ASP A 188 16.15 11.64 -8.22
C ASP A 188 17.60 11.97 -8.64
N GLY A 189 17.75 12.69 -9.77
CA GLY A 189 19.06 13.07 -10.30
C GLY A 189 19.79 11.99 -11.11
N LYS A 190 19.26 10.78 -11.20
CA LYS A 190 19.84 9.67 -11.97
C LYS A 190 19.14 9.50 -13.32
N VAL A 191 19.90 9.59 -14.40
CA VAL A 191 19.41 9.26 -15.76
C VAL A 191 19.26 7.75 -15.90
N ILE A 192 18.07 7.31 -16.25
CA ILE A 192 17.73 5.90 -16.45
C ILE A 192 18.18 5.47 -17.85
N ARG A 193 19.16 4.55 -17.91
CA ARG A 193 19.71 4.03 -19.17
C ARG A 193 19.38 2.55 -19.40
N SER A 194 18.91 1.88 -18.38
CA SER A 194 18.64 0.44 -18.36
C SER A 194 17.59 0.10 -17.31
N GLU A 195 16.99 -1.09 -17.39
CA GLU A 195 16.11 -1.58 -16.32
C GLU A 195 16.85 -1.70 -14.97
N ALA A 196 18.16 -1.97 -14.99
CA ALA A 196 18.96 -2.00 -13.76
C ALA A 196 19.06 -0.62 -13.10
N ASP A 197 19.19 0.45 -13.90
CA ASP A 197 19.12 1.82 -13.39
C ASP A 197 17.73 2.13 -12.83
N ALA A 198 16.68 1.71 -13.54
CA ALA A 198 15.31 1.92 -13.10
C ALA A 198 15.01 1.22 -11.77
N ARG A 199 15.44 -0.03 -11.60
CA ARG A 199 15.29 -0.77 -10.33
C ARG A 199 16.00 -0.11 -9.17
N SER A 200 17.13 0.57 -9.42
CA SER A 200 17.87 1.25 -8.37
C SER A 200 17.17 2.50 -7.80
N VAL A 201 16.17 3.04 -8.51
CA VAL A 201 15.37 4.19 -8.04
C VAL A 201 13.99 3.78 -7.54
N ILE A 202 13.58 2.52 -7.74
CA ILE A 202 12.31 1.98 -7.20
C ILE A 202 12.60 1.36 -5.82
N ASN A 203 11.96 1.89 -4.78
CA ASN A 203 12.15 1.38 -3.43
C ASN A 203 11.22 0.20 -3.15
N VAL A 204 11.78 -0.92 -2.69
CA VAL A 204 11.03 -2.10 -2.25
C VAL A 204 11.52 -2.50 -0.86
N GLN A 205 10.61 -2.60 0.09
CA GLN A 205 10.96 -2.87 1.49
C GLN A 205 9.84 -3.61 2.23
N LEU A 206 10.22 -4.30 3.30
CA LEU A 206 9.25 -4.83 4.26
C LEU A 206 8.80 -3.71 5.22
N VAL A 207 7.51 -3.70 5.55
CA VAL A 207 6.89 -2.74 6.48
C VAL A 207 6.04 -3.48 7.52
N ASP A 208 5.70 -2.80 8.61
CA ASP A 208 4.92 -3.35 9.72
C ASP A 208 3.41 -3.10 9.60
N GLN A 209 2.99 -2.22 8.68
CA GLN A 209 1.60 -1.80 8.53
C GLN A 209 1.13 -1.87 7.08
N GLU A 210 -0.13 -2.28 6.91
CA GLU A 210 -0.83 -2.22 5.63
C GLU A 210 -1.22 -0.79 5.28
N GLY A 211 -1.55 -0.57 4.01
CA GLY A 211 -2.17 0.67 3.59
C GLY A 211 -3.55 0.86 4.22
N ARG A 212 -3.99 2.11 4.31
CA ARG A 212 -5.28 2.49 4.88
C ARG A 212 -6.48 1.90 4.12
N TRP A 213 -6.34 1.67 2.82
CA TRP A 213 -7.43 1.27 1.92
C TRP A 213 -7.06 -0.01 1.19
N LEU A 214 -7.96 -0.99 1.15
CA LEU A 214 -7.78 -2.19 0.34
C LEU A 214 -7.82 -1.84 -1.15
N TYR A 215 -6.91 -2.45 -1.92
CA TYR A 215 -6.85 -2.27 -3.36
C TYR A 215 -8.07 -2.92 -4.04
N GLN A 216 -8.73 -2.18 -4.92
CA GLN A 216 -9.93 -2.66 -5.62
C GLN A 216 -9.75 -2.78 -7.15
N GLY A 217 -8.53 -2.56 -7.66
CA GLY A 217 -8.24 -2.57 -9.09
C GLY A 217 -8.23 -1.17 -9.69
N PHE A 218 -7.13 -0.80 -10.35
CA PHE A 218 -7.08 0.43 -11.15
C PHE A 218 -7.67 0.16 -12.55
N SER A 219 -8.84 0.75 -12.84
CA SER A 219 -9.43 0.77 -14.19
C SER A 219 -9.62 2.20 -14.67
N MET A 220 -8.92 2.59 -15.75
CA MET A 220 -9.15 3.89 -16.40
C MET A 220 -10.57 4.03 -16.97
N VAL A 221 -11.26 2.93 -17.26
CA VAL A 221 -12.68 2.93 -17.68
C VAL A 221 -13.59 3.29 -16.51
N SER A 222 -13.18 3.00 -15.27
CA SER A 222 -13.93 3.36 -14.07
C SER A 222 -13.68 4.77 -13.56
N LEU A 223 -12.80 5.57 -14.17
CA LEU A 223 -12.62 6.99 -13.80
C LEU A 223 -13.88 7.85 -14.06
N GLY A 224 -14.83 7.33 -14.85
CA GLY A 224 -16.14 7.97 -15.09
C GLY A 224 -17.30 7.37 -14.28
N ASP A 225 -17.23 6.08 -13.92
CA ASP A 225 -18.35 5.29 -13.42
C ASP A 225 -18.10 4.62 -12.05
N HIS A 226 -16.97 4.88 -11.35
CA HIS A 226 -16.79 4.38 -9.98
C HIS A 226 -17.68 5.19 -9.02
N PRO A 227 -18.58 4.55 -8.25
CA PRO A 227 -19.41 5.26 -7.28
C PRO A 227 -18.64 5.83 -6.07
N ASP A 228 -17.35 5.50 -5.91
CA ASP A 228 -16.62 5.63 -4.66
C ASP A 228 -15.19 6.20 -4.76
N ALA A 229 -14.69 6.63 -5.92
CA ALA A 229 -13.34 7.19 -6.00
C ALA A 229 -13.20 8.54 -5.24
N GLY A 230 -14.31 9.19 -4.91
CA GLY A 230 -14.38 10.31 -3.96
C GLY A 230 -15.00 9.96 -2.60
N GLY A 231 -15.72 8.84 -2.51
CA GLY A 231 -16.64 8.53 -1.40
C GLY A 231 -17.89 9.43 -1.36
N PRO A 232 -18.89 9.12 -0.51
CA PRO A 232 -20.08 9.95 -0.39
C PRO A 232 -19.72 11.38 0.02
N MET A 233 -20.35 12.37 -0.61
CA MET A 233 -20.11 13.78 -0.28
C MET A 233 -20.44 14.04 1.20
N GLY A 234 -19.61 14.84 1.83
CA GLY A 234 -19.77 15.25 3.22
C GLY A 234 -19.34 16.70 3.44
N PRO A 235 -19.61 17.27 4.62
CA PRO A 235 -19.11 18.60 4.95
C PRO A 235 -17.57 18.56 4.99
N CYS A 236 -16.94 19.54 4.33
CA CYS A 236 -15.51 19.79 4.46
C CYS A 236 -15.27 20.93 5.46
N ASP A 237 -14.38 20.68 6.42
CA ASP A 237 -13.93 21.60 7.48
C ASP A 237 -12.92 22.64 6.96
N GLU A 238 -13.12 23.16 5.75
CA GLU A 238 -12.31 24.23 5.16
C GLU A 238 -13.25 25.27 4.50
N PRO A 239 -13.15 26.57 4.84
CA PRO A 239 -14.03 27.60 4.29
C PRO A 239 -13.99 27.62 2.75
N GLY A 240 -15.16 27.70 2.10
CA GLY A 240 -15.29 27.73 0.63
C GLY A 240 -15.48 26.37 -0.05
N ALA A 241 -15.27 25.26 0.66
CA ALA A 241 -15.47 23.92 0.11
C ALA A 241 -16.94 23.51 0.03
N GLY A 242 -17.68 23.60 1.15
CA GLY A 242 -19.06 23.11 1.23
C GLY A 242 -19.15 21.59 1.34
N THR A 243 -20.15 20.98 0.69
CA THR A 243 -20.39 19.54 0.69
C THR A 243 -19.68 18.88 -0.47
N VAL A 244 -18.50 18.32 -0.23
CA VAL A 244 -17.62 17.77 -1.27
C VAL A 244 -17.24 16.33 -0.95
N THR A 245 -16.70 15.62 -1.94
CA THR A 245 -16.09 14.31 -1.70
C THR A 245 -14.88 14.45 -0.76
N PRO A 246 -14.62 13.47 0.13
CA PRO A 246 -13.39 13.39 0.91
C PRO A 246 -12.09 13.75 0.18
N LEU A 247 -11.88 13.23 -1.04
CA LEU A 247 -10.69 13.55 -1.85
C LEU A 247 -10.63 15.04 -2.16
N THR A 248 -11.68 15.61 -2.75
CA THR A 248 -11.79 17.05 -3.01
C THR A 248 -11.52 17.89 -1.75
N CYS A 249 -12.01 17.47 -0.58
CA CYS A 249 -11.71 18.18 0.68
C CYS A 249 -10.21 18.15 1.03
N ALA A 250 -9.57 16.99 0.93
CA ALA A 250 -8.14 16.85 1.20
C ALA A 250 -7.28 17.65 0.21
N SER A 251 -7.57 17.53 -1.09
CA SER A 251 -6.86 18.25 -2.15
C SER A 251 -7.06 19.77 -2.05
N TYR A 252 -8.27 20.20 -1.70
CA TYR A 252 -8.56 21.62 -1.44
C TYR A 252 -7.78 22.17 -0.24
N LYS A 253 -7.67 21.42 0.85
CA LYS A 253 -6.83 21.81 1.99
C LYS A 253 -5.36 21.92 1.61
N ALA A 254 -4.84 20.97 0.83
CA ALA A 254 -3.46 21.01 0.35
C ALA A 254 -3.19 22.25 -0.52
N LEU A 255 -4.09 22.55 -1.46
CA LEU A 255 -4.04 23.76 -2.28
C LEU A 255 -4.03 25.04 -1.44
N ARG A 256 -4.90 25.15 -0.42
CA ARG A 256 -4.96 26.34 0.45
C ARG A 256 -3.81 26.45 1.45
N ALA A 257 -3.17 25.33 1.79
CA ALA A 257 -1.95 25.32 2.58
C ALA A 257 -0.77 25.82 1.74
N GLN A 258 -0.68 25.37 0.49
CA GLN A 258 0.37 25.78 -0.44
C GLN A 258 0.23 27.23 -0.90
N PHE A 259 -1.01 27.68 -1.13
CA PHE A 259 -1.32 29.03 -1.62
C PHE A 259 -2.26 29.75 -0.64
N PRO A 260 -1.73 30.30 0.47
CA PRO A 260 -2.52 31.01 1.47
C PRO A 260 -3.27 32.23 0.94
N GLU A 261 -2.90 32.77 -0.22
CA GLU A 261 -3.57 33.88 -0.91
C GLU A 261 -5.06 33.60 -1.15
N TYR A 262 -5.44 32.33 -1.38
CA TYR A 262 -6.83 31.91 -1.53
C TYR A 262 -7.67 32.00 -0.23
N LYS A 263 -7.05 32.34 0.90
CA LYS A 263 -7.78 32.76 2.11
C LYS A 263 -8.40 34.15 1.96
N VAL A 264 -7.83 34.99 1.11
CA VAL A 264 -8.30 36.36 0.83
C VAL A 264 -9.04 36.41 -0.49
N SER A 265 -8.47 35.85 -1.56
CA SER A 265 -9.10 35.84 -2.88
C SER A 265 -10.25 34.83 -2.97
N GLY A 266 -10.37 33.89 -2.04
CA GLY A 266 -11.51 32.98 -1.97
C GLY A 266 -11.47 31.84 -2.99
N SER A 267 -12.45 30.96 -2.87
CA SER A 267 -12.60 29.75 -3.68
C SER A 267 -14.01 29.21 -3.55
N GLY A 268 -14.44 28.42 -4.55
CA GLY A 268 -15.76 27.79 -4.54
C GLY A 268 -15.70 26.37 -5.07
N CYS A 269 -16.02 25.39 -4.21
CA CYS A 269 -16.05 23.98 -4.61
C CYS A 269 -17.47 23.48 -4.90
N TYR A 270 -18.27 23.21 -3.87
CA TYR A 270 -19.62 22.68 -4.10
C TYR A 270 -20.63 23.76 -4.50
N ARG A 271 -21.40 23.50 -5.56
CA ARG A 271 -22.59 24.29 -5.93
C ARG A 271 -23.62 23.40 -6.62
N ALA A 272 -24.82 23.30 -6.03
CA ALA A 272 -25.88 22.39 -6.47
C ALA A 272 -26.35 22.62 -7.92
N ASN A 273 -26.37 23.88 -8.39
CA ASN A 273 -26.73 24.21 -9.76
C ASN A 273 -25.58 24.00 -10.77
N GLY A 274 -24.37 23.71 -10.28
CA GLY A 274 -23.17 23.48 -11.09
C GLY A 274 -22.70 24.68 -11.90
N GLY A 275 -23.30 25.87 -11.70
CA GLY A 275 -23.06 27.15 -12.41
C GLY A 275 -22.99 27.13 -13.93
N ILE A 276 -23.31 26.00 -14.59
CA ILE A 276 -23.52 25.86 -16.02
C ILE A 276 -24.73 24.96 -16.29
N LYS A 277 -25.40 25.18 -17.43
CA LYS A 277 -26.54 24.37 -17.87
C LYS A 277 -26.04 22.98 -18.30
N GLY A 278 -26.54 21.92 -17.66
CA GLY A 278 -26.10 20.53 -17.89
C GLY A 278 -25.27 19.95 -16.74
N GLY A 279 -24.89 20.76 -15.76
CA GLY A 279 -24.07 20.32 -14.64
C GLY A 279 -22.61 20.08 -15.05
N GLY A 280 -21.77 19.85 -14.05
CA GLY A 280 -20.35 19.59 -14.18
C GLY A 280 -19.89 18.85 -12.93
N GLU A 281 -18.65 19.09 -12.51
CA GLU A 281 -18.07 18.41 -11.35
C GLU A 281 -18.39 19.10 -10.01
N HIS A 282 -18.79 20.36 -10.02
CA HIS A 282 -19.19 21.09 -8.81
C HIS A 282 -20.42 20.50 -8.08
N PRO A 283 -21.53 20.12 -8.74
CA PRO A 283 -22.67 19.48 -8.07
C PRO A 283 -22.36 18.09 -7.52
N LYS A 284 -21.31 17.45 -8.05
CA LYS A 284 -20.83 16.14 -7.59
C LYS A 284 -19.83 16.28 -6.44
N GLY A 285 -19.50 17.51 -6.04
CA GLY A 285 -18.50 17.77 -5.00
C GLY A 285 -17.08 17.38 -5.42
N ARG A 286 -16.80 17.36 -6.74
CA ARG A 286 -15.54 16.92 -7.35
C ARG A 286 -14.77 18.05 -8.05
N ALA A 287 -15.05 19.31 -7.74
CA ALA A 287 -14.34 20.43 -8.33
C ALA A 287 -14.22 21.61 -7.39
N CYS A 288 -13.16 22.40 -7.60
CA CYS A 288 -12.91 23.66 -6.93
C CYS A 288 -12.44 24.72 -7.93
N ASP A 289 -13.04 25.91 -7.83
CA ASP A 289 -12.55 27.12 -8.50
C ASP A 289 -11.68 27.90 -7.52
N MET A 290 -10.39 27.97 -7.81
CA MET A 290 -9.40 28.70 -7.03
C MET A 290 -9.31 30.13 -7.57
N MET A 291 -10.07 31.04 -6.96
CA MET A 291 -10.27 32.38 -7.49
C MET A 291 -9.01 33.23 -7.33
N VAL A 292 -8.49 33.76 -8.42
CA VAL A 292 -7.40 34.74 -8.39
C VAL A 292 -7.93 36.16 -8.59
N ASN A 293 -9.12 36.30 -9.18
CA ASN A 293 -9.86 37.55 -9.30
C ASN A 293 -11.38 37.33 -9.10
N ASN A 294 -11.97 37.97 -8.09
CA ASN A 294 -13.40 37.81 -7.77
C ASN A 294 -14.33 38.78 -8.51
N THR A 295 -13.79 39.63 -9.38
CA THR A 295 -14.58 40.66 -10.08
C THR A 295 -15.14 40.18 -11.42
N GLY A 296 -14.85 38.94 -11.84
CA GLY A 296 -15.23 38.43 -13.16
C GLY A 296 -14.38 38.98 -14.32
N SER A 297 -13.30 39.69 -14.00
CA SER A 297 -12.38 40.28 -14.98
C SER A 297 -11.10 39.44 -15.12
N VAL A 298 -10.44 39.57 -16.27
CA VAL A 298 -9.18 38.88 -16.56
C VAL A 298 -8.14 39.15 -15.45
N ALA A 299 -7.54 38.08 -14.93
CA ALA A 299 -6.46 38.16 -13.97
C ALA A 299 -5.26 38.90 -14.56
N ASN A 300 -4.64 39.76 -13.76
CA ASN A 300 -3.46 40.52 -14.15
C ASN A 300 -2.45 40.61 -13.00
N GLY A 301 -1.21 40.98 -13.34
CA GLY A 301 -0.15 41.16 -12.35
C GLY A 301 0.03 39.95 -11.43
N SER A 302 -0.09 40.18 -10.12
CA SER A 302 0.04 39.13 -9.10
C SER A 302 -1.06 38.06 -9.17
N GLN A 303 -2.26 38.38 -9.67
CA GLN A 303 -3.35 37.41 -9.82
C GLN A 303 -3.00 36.38 -10.89
N LEU A 304 -2.44 36.84 -12.01
CA LEU A 304 -1.99 35.98 -13.10
C LEU A 304 -0.85 35.07 -12.63
N ALA A 305 0.12 35.63 -11.90
CA ALA A 305 1.23 34.87 -11.33
C ALA A 305 0.76 33.80 -10.33
N LEU A 306 -0.22 34.12 -9.48
CA LEU A 306 -0.83 33.16 -8.56
C LEU A 306 -1.50 32.02 -9.33
N GLY A 307 -2.31 32.32 -10.34
CA GLY A 307 -2.99 31.29 -11.13
C GLY A 307 -2.02 30.40 -11.91
N ASP A 308 -0.96 30.98 -12.49
CA ASP A 308 0.11 30.23 -13.16
C ASP A 308 0.82 29.28 -12.19
N ALA A 309 1.16 29.75 -10.98
CA ALA A 309 1.80 28.94 -9.96
C ALA A 309 0.88 27.82 -9.45
N THR A 310 -0.41 28.11 -9.25
CA THR A 310 -1.38 27.11 -8.79
C THR A 310 -1.65 26.04 -9.84
N ALA A 311 -1.81 26.42 -11.12
CA ALA A 311 -1.99 25.45 -12.19
C ALA A 311 -0.76 24.55 -12.36
N ALA A 312 0.46 25.12 -12.30
CA ALA A 312 1.70 24.35 -12.38
C ALA A 312 1.86 23.38 -11.19
N TRP A 313 1.64 23.86 -9.96
CA TRP A 313 1.73 23.02 -8.77
C TRP A 313 0.68 21.90 -8.78
N ALA A 314 -0.57 22.20 -9.16
CA ALA A 314 -1.60 21.18 -9.28
C ALA A 314 -1.29 20.17 -10.39
N GLN A 315 -0.62 20.58 -11.47
CA GLN A 315 -0.14 19.68 -12.52
C GLN A 315 1.00 18.78 -12.02
N GLU A 316 1.96 19.32 -11.27
CA GLU A 316 3.08 18.59 -10.67
C GLU A 316 2.62 17.59 -9.60
N ASN A 317 1.58 17.94 -8.84
CA ASN A 317 1.02 17.13 -7.76
C ASN A 317 -0.30 16.44 -8.17
N ALA A 318 -0.54 16.30 -9.48
CA ALA A 318 -1.83 15.83 -10.02
C ALA A 318 -2.23 14.45 -9.49
N GLU A 319 -1.26 13.57 -9.25
CA GLU A 319 -1.48 12.24 -8.68
C GLU A 319 -1.92 12.32 -7.21
N GLU A 320 -1.17 13.02 -6.36
CA GLU A 320 -1.46 13.14 -4.93
C GLU A 320 -2.80 13.86 -4.67
N LEU A 321 -3.11 14.84 -5.51
CA LEU A 321 -4.36 15.59 -5.43
C LEU A 321 -5.54 14.84 -6.08
N GLY A 322 -5.30 13.77 -6.85
CA GLY A 322 -6.33 13.07 -7.62
C GLY A 322 -6.97 13.97 -8.69
N VAL A 323 -6.19 14.74 -9.43
CA VAL A 323 -6.67 15.65 -10.48
C VAL A 323 -7.22 14.86 -11.67
N MET A 324 -8.48 15.13 -12.04
CA MET A 324 -9.09 14.67 -13.28
C MET A 324 -8.72 15.59 -14.45
N TYR A 325 -8.84 16.91 -14.27
CA TYR A 325 -8.37 17.92 -15.21
C TYR A 325 -8.22 19.29 -14.54
N ILE A 326 -7.42 20.16 -15.16
CA ILE A 326 -7.21 21.55 -14.78
C ILE A 326 -7.61 22.44 -15.95
N ILE A 327 -8.30 23.54 -15.68
CA ILE A 327 -8.57 24.59 -16.67
C ILE A 327 -8.00 25.91 -16.17
N TRP A 328 -7.19 26.55 -17.00
CA TRP A 328 -6.60 27.85 -16.73
C TRP A 328 -6.32 28.58 -18.04
N LYS A 329 -6.61 29.89 -18.11
CA LYS A 329 -6.36 30.73 -19.30
C LYS A 329 -6.91 30.15 -20.60
N GLN A 330 -8.16 29.67 -20.55
CA GLN A 330 -8.85 29.05 -21.69
C GLN A 330 -8.13 27.84 -22.28
N GLN A 331 -7.36 27.14 -21.45
CA GLN A 331 -6.69 25.90 -21.79
C GLN A 331 -7.05 24.83 -20.79
N ILE A 332 -7.08 23.58 -21.24
CA ILE A 332 -7.32 22.41 -20.42
C ILE A 332 -6.10 21.49 -20.45
N TRP A 333 -5.73 21.00 -19.28
CA TRP A 333 -4.76 19.93 -19.10
C TRP A 333 -5.40 18.78 -18.32
N SER A 334 -5.01 17.54 -18.63
CA SER A 334 -5.47 16.36 -17.89
C SER A 334 -4.37 15.29 -17.86
N PRO A 335 -4.21 14.53 -16.75
CA PRO A 335 -3.20 13.48 -16.67
C PRO A 335 -3.32 12.44 -17.81
N THR A 336 -4.55 12.08 -18.17
CA THR A 336 -4.85 11.11 -19.26
C THR A 336 -4.38 11.55 -20.65
N ARG A 337 -4.10 12.84 -20.83
CA ARG A 337 -3.62 13.45 -22.09
C ARG A 337 -2.38 14.30 -21.84
N ALA A 338 -1.58 13.94 -20.83
CA ALA A 338 -0.42 14.74 -20.43
C ALA A 338 0.61 14.89 -21.56
N SER A 339 0.74 13.89 -22.43
CA SER A 339 1.61 13.93 -23.62
C SER A 339 1.24 15.00 -24.64
N GLU A 340 -0.01 15.46 -24.64
CA GLU A 340 -0.48 16.55 -25.50
C GLU A 340 -0.27 17.94 -24.88
N GLY A 341 0.13 18.00 -23.61
CA GLY A 341 0.27 19.25 -22.87
C GLY A 341 -1.06 20.00 -22.69
N TRP A 342 -0.97 21.33 -22.60
CA TRP A 342 -2.14 22.21 -22.50
C TRP A 342 -2.83 22.34 -23.85
N ARG A 343 -4.15 22.12 -23.86
CA ARG A 343 -4.98 22.13 -25.07
C ARG A 343 -5.92 23.33 -25.04
N SER A 344 -6.00 24.08 -26.13
CA SER A 344 -6.93 25.21 -26.25
C SER A 344 -8.38 24.77 -26.14
N MET A 345 -9.20 25.63 -25.53
CA MET A 345 -10.65 25.47 -25.45
C MET A 345 -11.35 26.49 -26.33
N ASP A 346 -12.56 26.16 -26.77
CA ASP A 346 -13.43 27.12 -27.44
C ASP A 346 -13.75 28.32 -26.54
N ASP A 347 -13.95 29.48 -27.16
CA ASP A 347 -14.41 30.68 -26.46
C ASP A 347 -15.86 30.51 -26.00
N ARG A 348 -16.07 30.63 -24.70
CA ARG A 348 -17.39 30.50 -24.05
C ARG A 348 -18.06 31.85 -23.82
N GLY A 349 -17.38 32.96 -24.08
CA GLY A 349 -18.00 34.29 -24.16
C GLY A 349 -17.78 35.19 -22.93
N SER A 350 -17.01 34.78 -21.93
CA SER A 350 -16.61 35.67 -20.82
C SER A 350 -15.30 35.25 -20.16
N PRO A 351 -14.59 36.16 -19.45
CA PRO A 351 -13.39 35.81 -18.69
C PRO A 351 -13.61 34.67 -17.71
N THR A 352 -14.71 34.69 -16.96
CA THR A 352 -15.06 33.61 -16.02
C THR A 352 -15.29 32.28 -16.73
N GLN A 353 -16.07 32.26 -17.80
CA GLN A 353 -16.35 30.99 -18.50
C GLN A 353 -15.11 30.44 -19.23
N ASN A 354 -14.18 31.32 -19.58
CA ASN A 354 -12.88 30.99 -20.16
C ASN A 354 -11.77 30.84 -19.11
N HIS A 355 -12.09 30.89 -17.81
CA HIS A 355 -11.15 30.62 -16.71
C HIS A 355 -9.93 31.55 -16.73
N TRP A 356 -10.17 32.83 -16.98
CA TRP A 356 -9.16 33.88 -16.90
C TRP A 356 -9.10 34.55 -15.51
N ASP A 357 -10.04 34.25 -14.62
CA ASP A 357 -10.18 34.84 -13.29
C ASP A 357 -10.06 33.81 -12.14
N HIS A 358 -9.98 32.51 -12.47
CA HIS A 358 -9.77 31.40 -11.54
C HIS A 358 -9.11 30.20 -12.20
N VAL A 359 -8.39 29.41 -11.40
CA VAL A 359 -7.93 28.07 -11.79
C VAL A 359 -9.01 27.08 -11.40
N HIS A 360 -9.59 26.37 -12.37
CA HIS A 360 -10.55 25.31 -12.09
C HIS A 360 -9.85 23.97 -12.05
N ILE A 361 -10.09 23.21 -10.98
CA ILE A 361 -9.54 21.86 -10.81
C ILE A 361 -10.72 20.93 -10.56
N SER A 362 -10.84 19.92 -11.41
CA SER A 362 -11.71 18.78 -11.16
C SER A 362 -10.89 17.61 -10.66
N PHE A 363 -11.44 16.87 -9.72
CA PHE A 363 -10.84 15.71 -9.09
C PHE A 363 -11.55 14.45 -9.57
N VAL A 364 -10.83 13.35 -9.61
CA VAL A 364 -11.43 12.04 -9.87
C VAL A 364 -12.38 11.70 -8.72
N GLY A 365 -13.40 10.89 -8.98
CA GLY A 365 -14.27 10.46 -7.90
C GLY A 365 -15.30 9.43 -8.26
#